data_AF-A0A2H0A9Q0-F1
#
_entry.id   AF-A0A2H0A9Q0-F1
#
_cell.length_a   1.000
_cell.length_b   1.000
_cell.length_c   1.000
_cell.angle_alpha   90.00
_cell.angle_beta   90.00
_cell.angle_gamma   90.00
#
_symmetry.space_group_name_H-M   'P 1'
#
loop_
_entity.id
_entity.type
_entity.pdbx_description
1 polymer ?
#
loop_
_entity_poly.entity_id
_entity_poly.type
_entity_poly.pdbx_seq_one_letter_code
_entity_poly.pdbx_strand_id
1 'polypeptide(L)' 'KMFLVDTGISASSLNTISYGEEQPLDSGKTESAWAKNRRAHFRIQN' A
#
# COMPACT_ATOMS: atom_id res chain seq x y z
N LYS A 1 -5.88 -6.91 1.97
CA LYS A 1 -5.59 -7.98 2.95
C LYS A 1 -6.49 -9.20 2.75
N MET A 2 -7.82 -9.06 2.90
CA MET A 2 -8.77 -10.18 2.81
C MET A 2 -8.61 -11.03 1.54
N PHE A 3 -8.60 -10.40 0.36
CA PHE A 3 -8.36 -11.10 -0.91
C PHE A 3 -7.13 -12.02 -0.90
N LEU A 4 -6.00 -11.56 -0.33
CA LEU A 4 -4.77 -12.36 -0.27
C LEU A 4 -4.90 -13.57 0.65
N VAL A 5 -5.63 -13.40 1.76
CA VAL A 5 -5.92 -14.48 2.70
C VAL A 5 -6.85 -15.51 2.06
N ASP A 6 -7.88 -15.04 1.38
CA ASP A 6 -8.83 -15.90 0.66
C ASP A 6 -8.13 -16.69 -0.46
N THR A 7 -7.08 -16.13 -1.07
CA THR A 7 -6.23 -16.82 -2.05
C THR A 7 -5.13 -17.70 -1.45
N GLY A 8 -5.08 -17.86 -0.13
CA GLY A 8 -4.22 -18.85 0.55
C GLY A 8 -2.99 -18.29 1.28
N ILE A 9 -2.79 -16.97 1.35
CA ILE A 9 -1.70 -16.40 2.16
C ILE A 9 -2.11 -16.40 3.63
N SER A 10 -1.28 -16.95 4.52
CA SER A 10 -1.56 -16.91 5.96
C SER A 10 -1.73 -15.48 6.46
N ALA A 11 -2.82 -15.21 7.17
CA ALA A 11 -3.11 -13.89 7.74
C ALA A 11 -2.01 -13.42 8.72
N SER A 12 -1.32 -14.36 9.38
CA SER A 12 -0.19 -14.06 10.28
C SER A 12 1.06 -13.56 9.56
N SER A 13 1.19 -13.83 8.26
CA SER A 13 2.30 -13.35 7.43
C SER A 13 2.07 -11.93 6.87
N LEU A 14 0.91 -11.32 7.15
CA LEU A 14 0.52 -10.03 6.57
C LEU A 14 0.31 -8.94 7.62
N ASN A 15 1.22 -7.98 7.64
CA ASN A 15 1.06 -6.70 8.34
C ASN A 15 0.43 -5.65 7.42
N THR A 16 -0.41 -4.77 7.96
CA THR A 16 -1.05 -3.69 7.20
C THR A 16 -0.88 -2.37 7.96
N ILE A 17 -0.29 -1.38 7.29
CA ILE A 17 -0.04 -0.05 7.82
C ILE A 17 -0.67 0.95 6.83
N SER A 18 -1.39 1.94 7.36
CA SER A 18 -1.90 3.06 6.57
C SER A 18 -0.99 4.27 6.77
N TYR A 19 -0.49 4.83 5.67
CA TYR A 19 0.34 6.04 5.69
C TYR A 19 -0.45 7.31 5.36
N GLY A 20 -1.72 7.20 4.94
CA GLY A 20 -2.46 8.36 4.44
C GLY A 20 -1.66 9.11 3.36
N GLU A 21 -1.44 10.41 3.57
CA GLU A 21 -0.69 11.29 2.67
C GLU A 21 0.79 11.48 3.06
N GLU A 22 1.23 10.86 4.16
CA GLU A 22 2.55 11.11 4.79
C GLU A 22 3.75 10.55 4.01
N GLN A 23 3.50 9.72 2.98
CA GLN A 23 4.54 9.05 2.17
C GLN A 23 4.22 9.15 0.67
N PRO A 24 4.26 10.36 0.07
CA PRO A 24 3.98 10.55 -1.35
C PRO A 24 5.08 9.92 -2.21
N LEU A 25 4.69 9.30 -3.33
CA LEU A 25 5.61 8.88 -4.39
C LEU A 25 5.98 10.06 -5.29
N ASP A 26 5.03 10.97 -5.50
CA ASP A 26 5.18 12.20 -6.27
C ASP A 26 4.63 13.36 -5.43
N SER A 27 5.48 14.34 -5.10
CA SER A 27 5.09 15.48 -4.24
C SER A 27 4.30 16.57 -4.99
N GLY A 28 4.06 16.39 -6.29
CA GLY A 28 3.26 17.30 -7.10
C GLY A 28 1.81 17.42 -6.62
N LYS A 29 1.20 18.58 -6.90
CA LYS A 29 -0.22 18.87 -6.63
C LYS A 29 -1.04 18.85 -7.91
N THR A 30 -0.86 17.80 -8.70
CA THR A 30 -1.55 17.60 -9.98
C THR A 30 -2.29 16.27 -9.95
N GLU A 31 -3.30 16.12 -10.80
CA GLU A 31 -4.02 14.85 -10.92
C GLU A 31 -3.11 13.66 -11.24
N SER A 32 -2.06 13.90 -12.04
CA SER A 32 -1.05 12.88 -12.34
C SER A 32 -0.29 12.43 -11.08
N ALA A 33 0.12 13.37 -10.22
CA ALA A 33 0.79 13.05 -8.96
C ALA A 33 -0.17 12.34 -7.98
N TRP A 34 -1.41 12.81 -7.85
CA TRP A 34 -2.41 12.17 -7.00
C TRP A 34 -2.75 10.75 -7.46
N ALA A 35 -2.83 10.52 -8.78
CA ALA A 35 -3.03 9.19 -9.34
C ALA A 35 -1.89 8.22 -8.97
N LYS A 36 -0.64 8.69 -8.98
CA LYS A 36 0.51 7.89 -8.52
C LYS A 36 0.49 7.63 -7.01
N ASN A 37 0.03 8.60 -6.22
CA ASN A 37 0.08 8.52 -4.75
C ASN A 37 -0.99 7.59 -4.16
N ARG A 38 -2.17 7.50 -4.79
CA ARG A 38 -3.26 6.58 -4.40
C ARG A 38 -2.89 5.14 -4.73
N ARG A 39 -2.13 4.49 -3.86
CA ARG A 39 -1.54 3.17 -4.10
C ARG A 39 -1.50 2.29 -2.85
N ALA A 40 -1.41 0.97 -3.08
CA ALA A 40 -0.92 0.00 -2.11
C ALA A 40 0.42 -0.57 -2.61
N HIS A 41 1.35 -0.89 -1.71
CA HIS A 41 2.62 -1.51 -2.07
C HIS A 41 3.02 -2.58 -1.02
N PHE A 42 3.82 -3.55 -1.44
CA PHE A 42 4.35 -4.59 -0.56
C PHE A 42 5.78 -4.26 -0.14
N ARG A 43 6.13 -4.58 1.11
CA ARG A 43 7.51 -4.59 1.61
C ARG A 43 7.74 -5.91 2.34
N ILE A 44 8.92 -6.49 2.16
CA ILE A 44 9.34 -7.67 2.90
C ILE A 44 9.99 -7.20 4.20
N GLN A 45 9.59 -7.79 5.33
CA GLN A 45 10.26 -7.61 6.61
C GLN A 45 11.25 -8.76 6.82
N ASN A 46 12.48 -8.41 7.20
CA ASN A 46 13.50 -9.36 7.63
C ASN A 46 13.28 -9.79 9.09
#